data_AF-A0A351MQR4-F1
#
_entry.id   AF-A0A351MQR4-F1
#
_cell.length_a   1.000
_cell.length_b   1.000
_cell.length_c   1.000
_cell.angle_alpha   90.00
_cell.angle_beta   90.00
_cell.angle_gamma   90.00
#
_symmetry.space_group_name_H-M   'P 1'
#
loop_
_entity.id
_entity.type
_entity.pdbx_description
1 polymer ?
#
loop_
_entity_poly.entity_id
_entity_poly.type
_entity_poly.pdbx_seq_one_letter_code
_entity_poly.pdbx_strand_id
1 'polypeptide(L)'
;MSTRARMDLRRIAAILLALTFAGCASLPFELDEKEGISRVYEKYRAAKAVERASDTFFETLSDDSPDAVFRTDPKSKVGYEFAITLNRSVDVVAGSKFRLEYVVKEGLAPTLREFPITSHPGWFFGEYKLVLTGSDAPSARWYPVAWRISLIGPDGVVLAARRSFLWGAPADTATDVKQK
;
A
#
# COMPACT_ATOMS: atom_id res chain seq x y z
N MET A 1 68.82 7.78 21.23
CA MET A 1 68.28 6.47 20.79
C MET A 1 66.76 6.56 20.89
N SER A 2 66.04 6.95 19.83
CA SER A 2 65.59 6.12 18.70
C SER A 2 64.81 4.88 19.16
N THR A 3 63.49 4.85 18.92
CA THR A 3 62.82 3.80 18.12
C THR A 3 61.41 4.27 17.76
N ARG A 4 61.21 4.66 16.49
CA ARG A 4 59.90 4.87 15.87
C ARG A 4 59.16 3.54 15.84
N ALA A 5 57.98 3.46 16.44
CA ALA A 5 57.01 2.41 16.15
C ALA A 5 56.50 2.61 14.72
N ARG A 6 57.12 1.90 13.77
CA ARG A 6 56.56 1.69 12.42
C ARG A 6 55.30 0.87 12.60
N MET A 7 54.17 1.56 12.75
CA MET A 7 52.87 0.94 12.66
C MET A 7 52.68 0.55 11.19
N ASP A 8 52.85 -0.75 10.92
CA ASP A 8 52.83 -1.34 9.59
C ASP A 8 51.61 -0.87 8.78
N LEU A 9 51.89 -0.10 7.73
CA LEU A 9 50.92 0.38 6.72
C LEU A 9 50.11 -0.77 6.10
N ARG A 10 50.62 -2.01 6.20
CA ARG A 10 49.95 -3.24 5.77
C ARG A 10 48.74 -3.62 6.63
N ARG A 11 48.67 -3.20 7.90
CA ARG A 11 47.54 -3.52 8.80
C ARG A 11 46.36 -2.56 8.65
N ILE A 12 46.61 -1.33 8.19
CA ILE A 12 45.55 -0.33 7.95
C ILE A 12 44.77 -0.66 6.66
N ALA A 13 45.44 -1.24 5.66
CA ALA A 13 44.80 -1.64 4.40
C ALA A 13 43.78 -2.77 4.56
N ALA A 14 43.91 -3.62 5.59
CA ALA A 14 43.00 -4.75 5.81
C ALA A 14 41.67 -4.35 6.47
N ILE A 15 41.62 -3.25 7.22
CA ILE A 15 40.41 -2.81 7.91
C ILE A 15 39.52 -1.96 6.98
N LEU A 16 40.11 -1.23 6.03
CA LEU A 16 39.37 -0.42 5.06
C LEU A 16 38.69 -1.23 3.95
N LEU A 17 39.04 -2.51 3.76
CA LEU A 17 38.42 -3.38 2.76
C LEU A 17 37.19 -4.16 3.28
N ALA A 18 36.85 -4.04 4.56
CA ALA A 18 35.72 -4.74 5.16
C ALA A 18 34.42 -3.91 5.23
N LEU A 19 34.47 -2.61 4.90
CA LEU A 19 33.31 -1.70 5.01
C LEU A 19 32.64 -1.32 3.68
N THR A 20 33.05 -1.89 2.55
CA THR A 20 32.49 -1.57 1.23
C THR A 20 31.34 -2.49 0.79
N PHE A 21 30.96 -3.48 1.61
CA PHE A 21 29.79 -4.34 1.39
C PHE A 21 28.61 -3.99 2.31
N ALA A 22 28.48 -2.73 2.74
CA ALA A 22 27.14 -2.16 2.94
C ALA A 22 26.54 -1.93 1.55
N GLY A 23 26.28 -3.05 0.84
CA GLY A 23 25.47 -3.04 -0.35
C GLY A 23 24.21 -2.27 0.01
N CYS A 24 23.90 -1.25 -0.80
CA CYS A 24 22.53 -0.79 -0.91
C CYS A 24 21.69 -2.04 -0.97
N ALA A 25 20.98 -2.34 0.11
CA ALA A 25 19.72 -3.03 0.00
C ALA A 25 18.87 -2.05 -0.82
N SER A 26 19.06 -2.07 -2.14
CA SER A 26 17.96 -1.83 -3.05
C SER A 26 16.89 -2.75 -2.51
N LEU A 27 15.96 -2.15 -1.75
CA LEU A 27 14.73 -2.79 -1.36
C LEU A 27 14.26 -3.51 -2.62
N PRO A 28 13.87 -4.80 -2.53
CA PRO A 28 13.30 -5.44 -3.70
C PRO A 28 12.29 -4.44 -4.23
N PHE A 29 12.42 -4.08 -5.52
CA PHE A 29 11.35 -3.38 -6.21
C PHE A 29 10.12 -4.22 -5.88
N GLU A 30 9.31 -3.77 -4.92
CA GLU A 30 8.05 -4.42 -4.62
C GLU A 30 7.38 -4.45 -5.96
N LEU A 31 7.12 -5.66 -6.47
CA LEU A 31 6.49 -5.87 -7.77
C LEU A 31 5.36 -4.85 -7.89
N ASP A 32 5.60 -3.83 -8.72
CA ASP A 32 4.68 -2.71 -8.86
C ASP A 32 3.30 -3.19 -9.33
N GLU A 33 3.32 -4.36 -9.97
CA GLU A 33 2.16 -5.14 -10.32
C GLU A 33 2.45 -6.61 -10.06
N LYS A 34 1.55 -7.26 -9.31
CA LYS A 34 1.53 -8.72 -9.13
C LYS A 34 0.09 -9.15 -9.26
N GLU A 35 -0.16 -10.08 -10.17
CA GLU A 35 -1.51 -10.59 -10.41
C GLU A 35 -2.19 -11.01 -9.12
N GLY A 36 -3.48 -10.68 -9.00
CA GLY A 36 -4.27 -11.07 -7.84
C GLY A 36 -5.29 -10.04 -7.39
N ILE A 37 -5.08 -8.76 -7.68
CA ILE A 37 -6.10 -7.72 -7.50
C ILE A 37 -6.84 -7.53 -8.82
N SER A 38 -8.06 -8.07 -8.90
CA SER A 38 -8.86 -8.09 -10.13
C SER A 38 -9.48 -6.74 -10.46
N ARG A 39 -9.81 -5.95 -9.44
CA ARG A 39 -10.39 -4.62 -9.56
C ARG A 39 -10.05 -3.74 -8.37
N VAL A 40 -9.84 -2.46 -8.65
CA VAL A 40 -9.87 -1.38 -7.66
C VAL A 40 -10.88 -0.35 -8.15
N TYR A 41 -11.84 0.01 -7.30
CA TYR A 41 -12.81 1.06 -7.56
C TYR A 41 -12.64 2.18 -6.52
N GLU A 42 -12.50 3.40 -7.01
CA GLU A 42 -12.18 4.57 -6.19
C GLU A 42 -13.41 5.47 -6.06
N LYS A 43 -13.74 5.90 -4.84
CA LYS A 43 -14.87 6.78 -4.61
C LYS A 43 -14.73 7.59 -3.31
N TYR A 44 -15.05 8.88 -3.37
CA TYR A 44 -15.26 9.65 -2.16
C TYR A 44 -16.65 9.41 -1.56
N ARG A 45 -16.72 9.12 -0.27
CA ARG A 45 -17.96 9.05 0.52
C ARG A 45 -18.16 10.31 1.34
N ALA A 46 -19.13 11.12 0.93
CA ALA A 46 -19.52 12.36 1.61
C ALA A 46 -20.50 12.14 2.77
N ALA A 47 -20.44 13.03 3.78
CA ALA A 47 -21.33 13.02 4.94
C ALA A 47 -22.83 12.94 4.58
N LYS A 48 -23.28 13.73 3.60
CA LYS A 48 -24.68 13.73 3.12
C LYS A 48 -25.11 12.39 2.50
N ALA A 49 -24.17 11.66 1.90
CA ALA A 49 -24.42 10.33 1.36
C ALA A 49 -24.46 9.26 2.47
N VAL A 50 -23.83 9.53 3.62
CA VAL A 50 -23.92 8.71 4.84
C VAL A 50 -25.22 9.00 5.60
N GLU A 51 -25.65 10.25 5.68
CA GLU A 51 -26.92 10.66 6.32
C GLU A 51 -28.16 10.13 5.57
N ARG A 52 -28.19 10.29 4.22
CA ARG A 52 -29.28 9.73 3.40
C ARG A 52 -29.33 8.20 3.46
N ALA A 53 -28.18 7.59 3.73
CA ALA A 53 -28.05 6.17 3.98
C ALA A 53 -28.56 5.78 5.38
N SER A 54 -28.25 6.57 6.42
CA SER A 54 -28.63 6.28 7.80
C SER A 54 -30.12 6.43 8.09
N ASP A 55 -30.84 7.29 7.37
CA ASP A 55 -32.24 7.60 7.71
C ASP A 55 -33.27 6.52 7.33
N THR A 56 -32.86 5.43 6.69
CA THR A 56 -33.76 4.27 6.46
C THR A 56 -33.06 2.98 6.03
N PHE A 57 -31.80 3.01 5.60
CA PHE A 57 -31.14 1.86 4.96
C PHE A 57 -29.92 1.33 5.73
N PHE A 58 -29.27 2.15 6.57
CA PHE A 58 -28.03 1.79 7.26
C PHE A 58 -28.15 1.63 8.79
N GLU A 59 -29.30 1.90 9.41
CA GLU A 59 -29.56 1.42 10.77
C GLU A 59 -29.57 -0.13 10.79
N THR A 60 -29.89 -0.75 9.65
CA THR A 60 -29.74 -2.18 9.33
C THR A 60 -28.46 -2.55 8.57
N LEU A 61 -27.57 -1.59 8.27
CA LEU A 61 -26.14 -1.87 8.03
C LEU A 61 -25.38 -1.81 9.35
N SER A 62 -25.99 -2.40 10.38
CA SER A 62 -25.31 -3.32 11.29
C SER A 62 -24.46 -4.25 10.44
N ASP A 63 -23.18 -4.43 10.77
CA ASP A 63 -22.19 -5.51 10.53
C ASP A 63 -22.37 -6.61 9.44
N ASP A 64 -23.42 -6.58 8.61
CA ASP A 64 -23.88 -7.54 7.61
C ASP A 64 -23.62 -7.06 6.17
N SER A 65 -22.87 -5.97 6.00
CA SER A 65 -22.27 -5.70 4.69
C SER A 65 -21.38 -6.89 4.35
N PRO A 66 -21.50 -7.49 3.15
CA PRO A 66 -20.59 -8.53 2.73
C PRO A 66 -19.16 -7.99 2.53
N ASP A 67 -18.90 -6.70 2.76
CA ASP A 67 -17.59 -6.09 2.54
C ASP A 67 -16.80 -6.00 3.84
N ALA A 68 -15.50 -6.28 3.75
CA ALA A 68 -14.59 -6.06 4.86
C ALA A 68 -14.09 -4.60 4.81
N VAL A 69 -14.48 -3.78 5.78
CA VAL A 69 -14.17 -2.33 5.78
C VAL A 69 -13.08 -1.98 6.80
N PHE A 70 -12.04 -1.31 6.32
CA PHE A 70 -10.88 -0.86 7.10
C PHE A 70 -10.75 0.65 6.95
N ARG A 71 -10.59 1.38 8.06
CA ARG A 71 -10.51 2.85 8.05
C ARG A 71 -9.25 3.32 8.76
N THR A 72 -8.64 4.42 8.30
CA THR A 72 -7.48 5.01 8.99
C THR A 72 -7.85 5.57 10.36
N ASP A 73 -8.98 6.28 10.45
CA ASP A 73 -9.71 6.53 11.71
C ASP A 73 -10.97 5.65 11.76
N PRO A 74 -11.05 4.66 12.68
CA PRO A 74 -12.19 3.75 12.79
C PRO A 74 -13.50 4.44 13.19
N LYS A 75 -13.46 5.63 13.79
CA LYS A 75 -14.65 6.38 14.22
C LYS A 75 -15.27 7.20 13.09
N SER A 76 -14.49 7.54 12.06
CA SER A 76 -15.00 8.33 10.94
C SER A 76 -15.75 7.48 9.94
N LYS A 77 -16.95 7.91 9.54
CA LYS A 77 -17.74 7.27 8.46
C LYS A 77 -17.56 7.93 7.09
N VAL A 78 -16.79 9.02 7.03
CA VAL A 78 -16.57 9.87 5.85
C VAL A 78 -15.11 9.76 5.43
N GLY A 79 -14.88 9.62 4.12
CA GLY A 79 -13.54 9.46 3.59
C GLY A 79 -13.48 9.03 2.13
N TYR A 80 -12.27 8.79 1.65
CA TYR A 80 -11.99 8.28 0.32
C TYR A 80 -11.82 6.76 0.36
N GLU A 81 -12.65 6.04 -0.38
CA GLU A 81 -12.77 4.58 -0.35
C GLU A 81 -12.11 3.97 -1.59
N PHE A 82 -11.26 2.97 -1.36
CA PHE A 82 -10.75 2.03 -2.34
C PHE A 82 -11.45 0.69 -2.11
N ALA A 83 -12.37 0.33 -3.00
CA ALA A 83 -13.00 -0.98 -2.99
C ALA A 83 -12.21 -1.95 -3.87
N ILE A 84 -11.74 -3.04 -3.26
CA ILE A 84 -10.78 -3.97 -3.84
C ILE A 84 -11.44 -5.32 -3.99
N THR A 85 -11.41 -5.86 -5.20
CA THR A 85 -11.78 -7.23 -5.49
C THR A 85 -10.51 -8.04 -5.74
N LEU A 86 -10.37 -9.16 -5.05
CA LEU A 86 -9.29 -10.12 -5.28
C LEU A 86 -9.72 -11.18 -6.31
N ASN A 87 -8.77 -11.69 -7.07
CA ASN A 87 -8.94 -12.90 -7.87
C ASN A 87 -9.15 -14.10 -6.94
N ARG A 88 -9.97 -15.08 -7.38
CA ARG A 88 -10.21 -16.32 -6.63
C ARG A 88 -8.96 -17.15 -6.37
N SER A 89 -7.90 -16.94 -7.14
CA SER A 89 -6.61 -17.63 -6.99
C SER A 89 -5.73 -17.05 -5.89
N VAL A 90 -6.06 -15.88 -5.34
CA VAL A 90 -5.31 -15.27 -4.25
C VAL A 90 -5.82 -15.82 -2.93
N ASP A 91 -4.96 -16.56 -2.25
CA ASP A 91 -5.21 -16.99 -0.89
C ASP A 91 -4.82 -15.89 0.11
N VAL A 92 -5.78 -15.44 0.90
CA VAL A 92 -5.56 -14.43 1.94
C VAL A 92 -5.26 -15.16 3.25
N VAL A 93 -3.96 -15.33 3.52
CA VAL A 93 -3.50 -16.06 4.71
C VAL A 93 -3.70 -15.22 5.98
N ALA A 94 -3.98 -15.87 7.10
CA ALA A 94 -4.08 -15.20 8.39
C ALA A 94 -2.83 -14.38 8.72
N GLY A 95 -3.01 -13.15 9.22
CA GLY A 95 -1.92 -12.20 9.47
C GLY A 95 -1.50 -11.38 8.24
N SER A 96 -2.15 -11.56 7.09
CA SER A 96 -1.99 -10.68 5.94
C SER A 96 -2.47 -9.26 6.24
N LYS A 97 -1.93 -8.30 5.49
CA LYS A 97 -2.32 -6.89 5.56
C LYS A 97 -2.37 -6.27 4.17
N PHE A 98 -3.23 -5.29 3.98
CA PHE A 98 -3.12 -4.38 2.85
C PHE A 98 -2.12 -3.27 3.19
N ARG A 99 -1.27 -2.94 2.23
CA ARG A 99 -0.49 -1.72 2.19
C ARG A 99 -1.05 -0.83 1.10
N LEU A 100 -1.46 0.37 1.47
CA LEU A 100 -1.86 1.43 0.55
C LEU A 100 -0.81 2.53 0.62
N GLU A 101 -0.22 2.82 -0.54
CA GLU A 101 0.64 3.97 -0.72
C GLU A 101 -0.03 4.93 -1.69
N TYR A 102 -0.01 6.22 -1.35
CA TYR A 102 -0.68 7.23 -2.18
C TYR A 102 0.08 8.55 -2.18
N VAL A 103 0.01 9.24 -3.32
CA VAL A 103 0.61 10.54 -3.56
C VAL A 103 -0.50 11.56 -3.76
N VAL A 104 -0.53 12.59 -2.92
CA VAL A 104 -1.58 13.64 -2.97
C VAL A 104 -1.24 14.73 -3.98
N LYS A 105 0.05 14.94 -4.25
CA LYS A 105 0.54 15.93 -5.19
C LYS A 105 1.83 15.42 -5.81
N GLU A 106 1.97 15.59 -7.12
CA GLU A 106 3.19 15.23 -7.84
C GLU A 106 4.44 15.84 -7.20
N GLY A 107 5.51 15.06 -7.15
CA GLY A 107 6.77 15.44 -6.53
C GLY A 107 6.81 15.34 -5.00
N LEU A 108 5.70 14.99 -4.34
CA LEU A 108 5.72 14.62 -2.92
C LEU A 108 6.02 13.13 -2.74
N ALA A 109 6.66 12.81 -1.62
CA ALA A 109 6.85 11.42 -1.21
C ALA A 109 5.49 10.74 -0.97
N PRO A 110 5.34 9.44 -1.32
CA PRO A 110 4.12 8.71 -1.02
C PRO A 110 3.86 8.59 0.48
N THR A 111 2.59 8.72 0.86
CA THR A 111 2.12 8.39 2.21
C THR A 111 1.76 6.91 2.26
N LEU A 112 2.25 6.21 3.28
CA LEU A 112 2.00 4.80 3.50
C LEU A 112 0.98 4.57 4.62
N ARG A 113 0.03 3.68 4.36
CA ARG A 113 -0.96 3.17 5.33
C ARG A 113 -1.03 1.66 5.25
N GLU A 114 -1.04 1.01 6.41
CA GLU A 114 -1.21 -0.43 6.52
C GLU A 114 -2.54 -0.75 7.19
N PHE A 115 -3.24 -1.74 6.65
CA PHE A 115 -4.53 -2.21 7.12
C PHE A 115 -4.43 -3.72 7.39
N PRO A 116 -4.22 -4.13 8.66
CA PRO A 116 -4.27 -5.53 9.04
C PRO A 116 -5.62 -6.14 8.67
N ILE A 117 -5.63 -7.32 8.06
CA ILE A 117 -6.86 -8.01 7.70
C ILE A 117 -7.41 -8.69 8.94
N THR A 118 -8.43 -8.10 9.55
CA THR A 118 -9.13 -8.62 10.73
C THR A 118 -10.46 -9.30 10.39
N SER A 119 -10.96 -9.12 9.17
CA SER A 119 -12.19 -9.72 8.68
C SER A 119 -12.09 -9.99 7.18
N HIS A 120 -12.85 -10.98 6.71
CA HIS A 120 -12.94 -11.32 5.30
C HIS A 120 -14.32 -10.91 4.77
N PRO A 121 -14.41 -10.53 3.50
CA PRO A 121 -15.69 -10.26 2.88
C PRO A 121 -16.58 -11.51 2.87
N GLY A 122 -17.89 -11.31 2.96
CA GLY A 122 -18.90 -12.34 2.86
C GLY A 122 -18.91 -13.05 1.50
N TRP A 123 -19.51 -14.24 1.48
CA TRP A 123 -19.42 -15.19 0.37
C TRP A 123 -20.02 -14.63 -0.96
N PHE A 124 -19.33 -14.92 -2.09
CA PHE A 124 -19.58 -14.59 -3.51
C PHE A 124 -19.37 -13.14 -4.02
N PHE A 125 -19.58 -12.08 -3.24
CA PHE A 125 -19.53 -10.69 -3.78
C PHE A 125 -18.83 -9.64 -2.91
N GLY A 126 -18.24 -10.04 -1.79
CA GLY A 126 -17.66 -9.09 -0.87
C GLY A 126 -16.35 -8.45 -1.38
N GLU A 127 -16.22 -7.14 -1.16
CA GLU A 127 -15.02 -6.36 -1.46
C GLU A 127 -14.25 -6.02 -0.18
N TYR A 128 -12.93 -5.85 -0.29
CA TYR A 128 -12.14 -5.19 0.76
C TYR A 128 -12.19 -3.69 0.54
N LYS A 129 -12.64 -2.94 1.54
CA LYS A 129 -12.79 -1.48 1.47
C LYS A 129 -11.76 -0.82 2.35
N LEU A 130 -10.75 -0.20 1.73
CA LEU A 130 -9.78 0.63 2.44
C LEU A 130 -10.26 2.08 2.37
N VAL A 131 -10.55 2.68 3.52
CA VAL A 131 -11.09 4.04 3.62
C VAL A 131 -10.08 4.95 4.29
N LEU A 132 -9.55 5.90 3.53
CA LEU A 132 -8.78 7.02 4.05
C LEU A 132 -9.75 8.02 4.67
N THR A 133 -9.58 8.35 5.94
CA THR A 133 -10.47 9.25 6.69
C THR A 133 -9.67 10.35 7.42
N GLY A 134 -10.38 11.37 7.91
CA GLY A 134 -9.78 12.45 8.71
C GLY A 134 -8.70 13.21 7.93
N SER A 135 -7.50 13.33 8.50
CA SER A 135 -6.37 14.02 7.87
C SER A 135 -5.88 13.37 6.58
N ASP A 136 -6.13 12.07 6.39
CA ASP A 136 -5.73 11.35 5.18
C ASP A 136 -6.68 11.61 4.01
N ALA A 137 -7.90 12.09 4.28
CA ALA A 137 -8.88 12.50 3.27
C ALA A 137 -9.70 13.71 3.79
N PRO A 138 -9.11 14.91 3.84
CA PRO A 138 -9.64 16.04 4.61
C PRO A 138 -10.91 16.69 4.02
N SER A 139 -11.26 16.41 2.77
CA SER A 139 -12.42 17.04 2.13
C SER A 139 -13.00 16.21 0.98
N ALA A 140 -14.23 16.54 0.55
CA ALA A 140 -14.90 15.86 -0.56
C ALA A 140 -14.30 16.08 -1.94
N ARG A 141 -13.41 17.06 -2.08
CA ARG A 141 -12.65 17.30 -3.31
C ARG A 141 -11.26 16.70 -3.25
N TRP A 142 -10.92 16.03 -2.15
CA TRP A 142 -9.64 15.37 -2.01
C TRP A 142 -9.64 14.04 -2.78
N TYR A 143 -8.57 13.81 -3.53
CA TYR A 143 -8.28 12.55 -4.21
C TYR A 143 -6.75 12.40 -4.32
N PRO A 144 -6.23 11.17 -4.28
CA PRO A 144 -4.83 10.93 -4.59
C PRO A 144 -4.59 11.06 -6.10
N VAL A 145 -3.41 11.58 -6.47
CA VAL A 145 -2.97 11.67 -7.88
C VAL A 145 -2.45 10.33 -8.36
N ALA A 146 -1.77 9.58 -7.50
CA ALA A 146 -1.30 8.24 -7.78
C ALA A 146 -1.41 7.37 -6.52
N TRP A 147 -1.60 6.07 -6.70
CA TRP A 147 -1.63 5.10 -5.61
C TRP A 147 -1.09 3.73 -6.03
N ARG A 148 -0.69 2.95 -5.03
CA ARG A 148 -0.36 1.52 -5.11
C ARG A 148 -0.98 0.79 -3.93
N ILE A 149 -1.57 -0.37 -4.22
CA ILE A 149 -2.16 -1.26 -3.23
C ILE A 149 -1.47 -2.61 -3.34
N SER A 150 -0.99 -3.11 -2.21
CA SER A 150 -0.36 -4.42 -2.11
C SER A 150 -1.03 -5.23 -1.01
N LEU A 151 -1.36 -6.49 -1.31
CA LEU A 151 -1.68 -7.49 -0.30
C LEU A 151 -0.37 -8.15 0.12
N ILE A 152 -0.03 -8.08 1.40
CA ILE A 152 1.22 -8.59 1.96
C ILE A 152 0.88 -9.71 2.93
N GLY A 153 1.52 -10.87 2.74
CA GLY A 153 1.42 -12.02 3.62
C GLY A 153 2.08 -11.80 4.98
N PRO A 154 1.84 -12.69 5.96
CA PRO A 154 2.43 -12.59 7.29
C PRO A 154 3.97 -12.70 7.31
N ASP A 155 4.55 -13.31 6.29
CA ASP A 155 5.99 -13.44 6.03
C ASP A 155 6.61 -12.20 5.36
N GLY A 156 5.80 -11.19 5.06
CA GLY A 156 6.22 -9.98 4.34
C GLY A 156 6.26 -10.14 2.82
N VAL A 157 5.85 -11.29 2.27
CA VAL A 157 5.81 -11.52 0.82
C VAL A 157 4.59 -10.83 0.23
N VAL A 158 4.79 -10.07 -0.85
CA VAL A 158 3.69 -9.49 -1.63
C VAL A 158 2.92 -10.62 -2.31
N LEU A 159 1.65 -10.82 -1.96
CA LEU A 159 0.76 -11.84 -2.53
C LEU A 159 0.07 -11.35 -3.79
N ALA A 160 -0.30 -10.07 -3.83
CA ALA A 160 -0.88 -9.40 -4.99
C ALA A 160 -0.58 -7.89 -4.90
N ALA A 161 -0.45 -7.22 -6.04
CA ALA A 161 -0.20 -5.78 -6.08
C ALA A 161 -0.80 -5.15 -7.33
N ARG A 162 -1.36 -3.95 -7.18
CA ARG A 162 -1.90 -3.16 -8.28
C ARG A 162 -1.72 -1.69 -8.01
N ARG A 163 -1.58 -0.93 -9.08
CA ARG A 163 -1.32 0.51 -9.02
C ARG A 163 -2.22 1.30 -9.94
N SER A 164 -2.33 2.60 -9.65
CA SER A 164 -2.90 3.58 -10.57
C SER A 164 -1.98 3.79 -11.78
N PHE A 165 -2.52 4.29 -12.87
CA PHE A 165 -1.75 4.59 -14.08
C PHE A 165 -0.60 5.59 -13.84
N LEU A 166 -0.80 6.56 -12.94
CA LEU A 166 0.20 7.59 -12.62
C LEU A 166 1.24 7.14 -11.59
N TRP A 167 1.23 5.86 -11.20
CA TRP A 167 2.21 5.30 -10.27
C TRP A 167 3.41 4.71 -11.01
N GLY A 168 4.61 5.09 -10.61
CA GLY A 168 5.86 4.76 -11.30
C GLY A 168 6.42 5.96 -12.06
N ALA A 169 7.69 5.89 -12.45
CA ALA A 169 8.32 6.95 -13.23
C ALA A 169 7.96 6.78 -14.72
N PRO A 170 7.96 7.84 -15.55
CA PRO A 170 7.75 7.73 -17.00
C PRO A 170 8.70 6.75 -17.73
N ALA A 171 9.81 6.36 -17.11
CA ALA A 171 10.73 5.36 -17.65
C ALA A 171 10.14 3.94 -17.67
N ASP A 172 9.17 3.64 -16.81
CA ASP A 172 8.61 2.30 -16.67
C ASP A 172 7.67 1.95 -17.82
N THR A 173 6.98 2.95 -18.40
CA THR A 173 6.12 2.77 -19.60
C THR A 173 6.90 2.69 -20.91
N ALA A 174 8.16 3.16 -20.95
CA ALA A 174 9.00 3.10 -22.14
C ALA A 174 9.58 1.69 -22.41
N THR A 175 9.61 0.83 -21.40
CA THR A 175 10.21 -0.51 -21.50
C THR A 175 9.21 -1.55 -22.03
N ASP A 176 7.91 -1.31 -21.87
CA ASP A 176 6.84 -2.23 -22.28
C ASP A 176 6.51 -2.16 -23.79
N VAL A 177 6.96 -1.12 -24.49
CA VAL A 177 6.73 -0.93 -25.94
C VAL A 177 7.72 -1.74 -26.80
N LYS A 178 8.76 -2.35 -26.22
CA LYS A 178 9.81 -3.06 -26.97
C LYS A 178 9.70 -4.58 -27.00
N GLN A 179 8.59 -5.17 -26.56
CA GLN A 179 8.32 -6.59 -26.78
C GLN A 179 7.10 -6.76 -27.68
N LYS A 180 7.33 -6.61 -28.99
CA LYS A 180 6.45 -7.13 -30.04
C LYS A 180 7.30 -7.75 -31.13
#